data_AF-L7QYK4-F1
#
_entry.id   AF-L7QYK4-F1
#
_cell.length_a   1.000
_cell.length_b   1.000
_cell.length_c   1.000
_cell.angle_alpha   90.00
_cell.angle_beta   90.00
_cell.angle_gamma   90.00
#
_symmetry.space_group_name_H-M   'P 1'
#
loop_
_entity.id
_entity.type
_entity.pdbx_description
1 polymer ?
#
loop_
_entity_poly.entity_id
_entity_poly.type
_entity_poly.pdbx_seq_one_letter_code
_entity_poly.pdbx_strand_id
1 'polypeptide(L)'
;GQYDPMVPDSECLKVVTEILDTLNIGKYVLKVNHRRLLDGMFEACGVPADKFRSTCSTIDKLDKSPWEEVRTEMINEKGVSPEAADKIGEYVRLNGGIELAEQLVKDEKLSKCKAAIEGLEGIKLLLNYCDILGIKDKILFDLSLARGL
;
A
#
# COMPACT_ATOMS: atom_id res chain seq x y z
N GLY A 1 23.14 -1.68 -2.13
CA GLY A 1 23.99 -2.79 -1.64
C GLY A 1 23.13 -4.02 -1.49
N GLN A 2 23.73 -5.19 -1.30
CA GLN A 2 23.00 -6.38 -0.85
C GLN A 2 22.98 -6.34 0.68
N TYR A 3 21.79 -6.28 1.25
CA TYR A 3 21.55 -6.17 2.69
C TYR A 3 20.42 -7.11 3.08
N ASP A 4 20.23 -7.30 4.39
CA ASP A 4 19.09 -8.04 4.90
C ASP A 4 17.76 -7.32 4.54
N PRO A 5 16.69 -8.07 4.24
CA PRO A 5 15.43 -7.49 3.77
C PRO A 5 14.88 -6.45 4.73
N MET A 6 14.37 -5.35 4.19
CA MET A 6 13.68 -4.25 4.91
C MET A 6 14.53 -3.48 5.94
N VAL A 7 15.79 -3.86 6.18
CA VAL A 7 16.66 -3.13 7.13
C VAL A 7 16.93 -1.70 6.63
N PRO A 8 17.45 -1.48 5.39
CA PRO A 8 17.69 -0.14 4.89
C PRO A 8 16.38 0.65 4.72
N ASP A 9 15.30 -0.03 4.33
CA ASP A 9 13.97 0.57 4.15
C ASP A 9 13.45 1.16 5.47
N SER A 10 13.60 0.43 6.58
CA SER A 10 13.23 0.91 7.92
C SER A 10 14.11 2.07 8.40
N GLU A 11 15.40 2.05 8.05
CA GLU A 11 16.32 3.15 8.35
C GLU A 11 15.95 4.43 7.61
N CYS A 12 15.56 4.34 6.33
CA CYS A 12 15.04 5.48 5.59
C CYS A 12 13.82 6.11 6.28
N LEU A 13 12.89 5.30 6.77
CA LEU A 13 11.74 5.80 7.54
C LEU A 13 12.18 6.49 8.84
N LYS A 14 13.15 5.90 9.54
CA LYS A 14 13.71 6.49 10.78
C LYS A 14 14.32 7.86 10.53
N VAL A 15 15.14 7.99 9.49
CA VAL A 15 15.78 9.26 9.12
C VAL A 15 14.73 10.32 8.78
N VAL A 16 13.69 9.96 8.03
CA VAL A 16 12.58 10.89 7.72
C VAL A 16 11.86 11.32 8.99
N THR A 17 11.54 10.38 9.89
CA THR A 17 10.93 10.68 11.20
C THR A 17 11.80 11.66 12.00
N GLU A 18 13.10 11.41 12.12
CA GLU A 18 14.01 12.29 12.88
C GLU A 18 14.10 13.70 12.29
N ILE A 19 14.11 13.82 10.96
CA ILE A 19 14.09 15.12 10.27
C ILE A 19 12.78 15.87 10.59
N LEU A 20 11.63 15.21 10.43
CA LEU A 20 10.32 15.84 10.65
C LEU A 20 10.10 16.22 12.12
N ASP A 21 10.56 15.38 13.05
CA ASP A 21 10.53 15.67 14.49
C ASP A 21 11.42 16.88 14.82
N THR A 22 12.62 16.95 14.24
CA THR A 22 13.56 18.07 14.43
C THR A 22 13.00 19.39 13.90
N LEU A 23 12.29 19.35 12.77
CA LEU A 23 11.65 20.52 12.19
C LEU A 23 10.45 21.02 13.02
N ASN A 24 9.92 20.19 13.93
CA ASN A 24 8.81 20.51 14.83
C ASN A 24 7.58 21.08 14.11
N ILE A 25 7.18 20.44 13.00
CA ILE A 25 6.08 20.89 12.14
C ILE A 25 4.68 20.44 12.62
N GLY A 26 4.60 19.90 13.84
CA GLY A 26 3.38 19.32 14.40
C GLY A 26 3.20 17.84 14.08
N LYS A 27 1.95 17.36 14.12
CA LYS A 27 1.63 15.95 13.90
C LYS A 27 1.73 15.59 12.42
N TYR A 28 2.36 14.47 12.13
CA TYR A 28 2.45 13.90 10.79
C TYR A 28 2.27 12.38 10.85
N VAL A 29 2.04 11.79 9.68
CA VAL A 29 1.95 10.35 9.46
C VAL A 29 2.71 10.01 8.19
N LEU A 30 3.52 8.97 8.25
CA LEU A 30 4.21 8.38 7.11
C LEU A 30 3.39 7.19 6.60
N LYS A 31 2.75 7.36 5.44
CA LYS A 31 2.04 6.28 4.77
C LYS A 31 3.03 5.36 4.08
N VAL A 32 2.88 4.05 4.27
CA VAL A 32 3.70 3.02 3.64
C VAL A 32 2.82 2.01 2.92
N ASN A 33 3.34 1.46 1.83
CA ASN A 33 2.73 0.37 1.08
C ASN A 33 3.83 -0.37 0.30
N HIS A 34 3.49 -1.49 -0.34
CA HIS A 34 4.45 -2.31 -1.09
C HIS A 34 3.97 -2.55 -2.52
N ARG A 35 4.84 -2.28 -3.51
CA ARG A 35 4.52 -2.42 -4.94
C ARG A 35 3.97 -3.81 -5.28
N ARG A 36 4.65 -4.87 -4.83
CA ARG A 36 4.19 -6.25 -5.09
C ARG A 36 2.83 -6.58 -4.47
N LEU A 37 2.47 -5.90 -3.38
CA LEU A 37 1.14 -6.06 -2.80
C LEU A 37 0.08 -5.45 -3.72
N LEU A 38 0.34 -4.27 -4.28
CA LEU A 38 -0.54 -3.67 -5.29
C LEU A 38 -0.66 -4.57 -6.53
N ASP A 39 0.47 -5.11 -7.03
CA ASP A 39 0.50 -6.04 -8.17
C ASP A 39 -0.43 -7.24 -7.90
N GLY A 40 -0.21 -7.94 -6.78
CA GLY A 40 -0.98 -9.13 -6.43
C GLY A 40 -2.45 -8.82 -6.08
N MET A 41 -2.73 -7.67 -5.49
CA MET A 41 -4.10 -7.23 -5.20
C MET A 41 -4.89 -6.98 -6.49
N PHE A 42 -4.31 -6.29 -7.46
CA PHE A 42 -4.97 -6.03 -8.74
C PHE A 42 -5.18 -7.31 -9.54
N GLU A 43 -4.19 -8.21 -9.53
CA GLU A 43 -4.33 -9.55 -10.11
C GLU A 43 -5.50 -10.32 -9.46
N ALA A 44 -5.57 -10.34 -8.13
CA ALA A 44 -6.66 -10.97 -7.38
C ALA A 44 -8.05 -10.34 -7.66
N CYS A 45 -8.09 -9.04 -7.96
CA CYS A 45 -9.29 -8.34 -8.36
C CYS A 45 -9.70 -8.60 -9.82
N GLY A 46 -8.82 -9.17 -10.64
CA GLY A 46 -9.07 -9.46 -12.06
C GLY A 46 -8.66 -8.32 -13.00
N VAL A 47 -7.77 -7.43 -12.57
CA VAL A 47 -7.22 -6.37 -13.44
C VAL A 47 -6.17 -6.99 -14.38
N PRO A 48 -6.29 -6.76 -15.70
CA PRO A 48 -5.26 -7.18 -16.66
C PRO A 48 -3.90 -6.54 -16.37
N ALA A 49 -2.82 -7.30 -16.56
CA ALA A 49 -1.46 -6.83 -16.26
C ALA A 49 -1.06 -5.57 -17.07
N ASP A 50 -1.55 -5.41 -18.30
CA ASP A 50 -1.35 -4.23 -19.15
C ASP A 50 -2.03 -2.96 -18.60
N LYS A 51 -3.01 -3.11 -17.71
CA LYS A 51 -3.74 -2.02 -17.04
C LYS A 51 -3.23 -1.73 -15.63
N PHE A 52 -2.17 -2.40 -15.17
CA PHE A 52 -1.64 -2.20 -13.83
C PHE A 52 -1.27 -0.73 -13.56
N ARG A 53 -0.41 -0.15 -14.41
CA ARG A 53 0.09 1.22 -14.23
C ARG A 53 -1.02 2.27 -14.31
N SER A 54 -1.94 2.11 -15.26
CA SER A 54 -3.06 3.04 -15.41
C SER A 54 -4.01 2.96 -14.21
N THR A 55 -4.23 1.77 -13.67
CA THR A 55 -5.06 1.56 -12.47
C THR A 55 -4.38 2.16 -11.23
N CYS A 56 -3.07 1.98 -11.04
CA CYS A 56 -2.32 2.64 -9.97
C CYS A 56 -2.43 4.17 -10.04
N SER A 57 -2.28 4.73 -11.24
CA SER A 57 -2.37 6.19 -11.44
C SER A 57 -3.74 6.76 -11.07
N THR A 58 -4.82 5.99 -11.23
CA THR A 58 -6.16 6.41 -10.84
C THR A 58 -6.36 6.26 -9.33
N ILE A 59 -5.83 5.20 -8.71
CA ILE A 59 -5.88 5.00 -7.25
C ILE A 59 -5.11 6.08 -6.49
N ASP A 60 -3.98 6.57 -7.01
CA ASP A 60 -3.24 7.72 -6.46
C ASP A 60 -4.02 9.05 -6.52
N LYS A 61 -5.26 9.05 -7.00
CA LYS A 61 -6.15 10.21 -6.87
C LYS A 61 -7.01 10.14 -5.61
N LEU A 62 -7.05 9.01 -4.89
CA LEU A 62 -7.89 8.85 -3.70
C LEU A 62 -7.52 9.77 -2.53
N ASP A 63 -6.32 10.34 -2.51
CA ASP A 63 -5.93 11.39 -1.57
C ASP A 63 -6.59 12.74 -1.86
N LYS A 64 -7.20 12.93 -3.04
CA LYS A 64 -7.80 14.20 -3.47
C LYS A 64 -9.22 14.08 -4.01
N SER A 65 -9.61 12.89 -4.47
CA SER A 65 -10.90 12.60 -5.07
C SER A 65 -11.64 11.50 -4.29
N PRO A 66 -12.96 11.60 -4.16
CA PRO A 66 -13.77 10.54 -3.57
C PRO A 66 -13.74 9.26 -4.41
N TRP A 67 -13.99 8.12 -3.75
CA TRP A 67 -13.98 6.81 -4.40
C TRP A 67 -14.87 6.72 -5.64
N GLU A 68 -16.06 7.34 -5.65
CA GLU A 68 -16.98 7.27 -6.78
C GLU A 68 -16.38 7.84 -8.06
N GLU A 69 -15.59 8.91 -7.97
CA GLU A 69 -14.88 9.49 -9.10
C GLU A 69 -13.76 8.56 -9.58
N VAL A 70 -12.96 8.06 -8.65
CA VAL A 70 -11.85 7.12 -8.93
C VAL A 70 -12.36 5.84 -9.58
N ARG A 71 -13.46 5.30 -9.07
CA ARG A 71 -14.16 4.14 -9.64
C ARG A 71 -14.64 4.41 -11.06
N THR A 72 -15.29 5.55 -11.27
CA THR A 72 -15.81 5.95 -12.58
C THR A 72 -14.67 6.10 -13.60
N GLU A 73 -13.55 6.68 -13.19
CA GLU A 73 -12.36 6.81 -14.05
C GLU A 73 -11.74 5.44 -14.40
N MET A 74 -11.62 4.54 -13.41
CA MET A 74 -11.10 3.18 -13.66
C MET A 74 -11.91 2.44 -14.72
N ILE A 75 -13.24 2.57 -14.65
CA ILE A 75 -14.15 1.89 -15.58
C ILE A 75 -14.14 2.56 -16.95
N ASN A 76 -14.41 3.87 -17.00
CA ASN A 76 -14.69 4.56 -18.25
C ASN A 76 -13.43 4.93 -19.03
N GLU A 77 -12.34 5.27 -18.35
CA GLU A 77 -11.11 5.69 -19.01
C GLU A 77 -10.07 4.58 -19.10
N LYS A 78 -9.93 3.77 -18.04
CA LYS A 78 -8.87 2.74 -17.97
C LYS A 78 -9.37 1.37 -18.43
N GLY A 79 -10.69 1.22 -18.61
CA GLY A 79 -11.32 -0.01 -19.07
C GLY A 79 -11.20 -1.16 -18.07
N VAL A 80 -11.10 -0.87 -16.77
CA VAL A 80 -11.21 -1.88 -15.70
C VAL A 80 -12.68 -2.30 -15.61
N SER A 81 -12.95 -3.60 -15.39
CA SER A 81 -14.35 -4.04 -15.27
C SER A 81 -14.99 -3.46 -14.00
N PRO A 82 -16.30 -3.19 -13.99
CA PRO A 82 -17.00 -2.72 -12.79
C PRO A 82 -16.77 -3.63 -11.57
N GLU A 83 -16.77 -4.94 -11.78
CA GLU A 83 -16.57 -5.94 -10.72
C GLU A 83 -15.15 -5.89 -10.17
N ALA A 84 -14.15 -5.69 -11.03
CA ALA A 84 -12.76 -5.51 -10.60
C ALA A 84 -12.59 -4.20 -9.83
N ALA A 85 -13.19 -3.10 -10.31
CA ALA A 85 -13.18 -1.81 -9.64
C ALA A 85 -13.82 -1.89 -8.25
N ASP A 86 -14.97 -2.57 -8.11
CA ASP A 86 -15.63 -2.75 -6.82
C ASP A 86 -14.78 -3.54 -5.82
N LYS A 87 -14.15 -4.64 -6.28
CA LYS A 87 -13.22 -5.42 -5.45
C LYS A 87 -12.00 -4.61 -5.03
N ILE A 88 -11.44 -3.79 -5.93
CA ILE A 88 -10.34 -2.88 -5.58
C ILE A 88 -10.77 -1.94 -4.46
N GLY A 89 -12.01 -1.42 -4.54
CA GLY A 89 -12.60 -0.53 -3.54
C GLY A 89 -12.66 -1.10 -2.13
N GLU A 90 -12.86 -2.42 -2.01
CA GLU A 90 -12.83 -3.12 -0.72
C GLU A 90 -11.45 -3.03 -0.06
N TYR A 91 -10.37 -3.07 -0.86
CA TYR A 91 -9.00 -3.07 -0.36
C TYR A 91 -8.41 -1.67 -0.18
N VAL A 92 -8.55 -0.77 -1.16
CA VAL A 92 -7.87 0.55 -1.12
C VAL A 92 -8.39 1.48 -0.03
N ARG A 93 -9.54 1.17 0.56
CA ARG A 93 -10.08 1.90 1.72
C ARG A 93 -9.48 1.42 3.05
N LEU A 94 -8.73 0.33 3.04
CA LEU A 94 -8.11 -0.23 4.23
C LEU A 94 -6.79 0.49 4.50
N ASN A 95 -6.65 0.90 5.76
CA ASN A 95 -5.39 1.37 6.32
C ASN A 95 -5.32 0.98 7.80
N GLY A 96 -4.11 0.88 8.34
CA GLY A 96 -3.91 0.45 9.72
C GLY A 96 -2.44 0.17 10.03
N GLY A 97 -2.22 -0.69 11.02
CA GLY A 97 -0.88 -1.15 11.42
C GLY A 97 -0.63 -2.61 11.05
N ILE A 98 0.14 -3.28 11.90
CA ILE A 98 0.50 -4.70 11.71
C ILE A 98 -0.72 -5.62 11.69
N GLU A 99 -1.77 -5.29 12.44
CA GLU A 99 -3.01 -6.06 12.50
C GLU A 99 -3.69 -6.17 11.12
N LEU A 100 -3.66 -5.08 10.33
CA LEU A 100 -4.17 -5.09 8.96
C LEU A 100 -3.35 -6.02 8.08
N ALA A 101 -2.01 -5.99 8.20
CA ALA A 101 -1.15 -6.89 7.45
C ALA A 101 -1.42 -8.37 7.82
N GLU A 102 -1.65 -8.67 9.10
CA GLU A 102 -2.02 -10.02 9.55
C GLU A 102 -3.40 -10.47 9.07
N GLN A 103 -4.36 -9.55 8.99
CA GLN A 103 -5.67 -9.81 8.41
C GLN A 103 -5.56 -10.12 6.92
N LEU A 104 -4.82 -9.32 6.16
CA LEU A 104 -4.66 -9.49 4.70
C LEU A 104 -3.90 -10.75 4.32
N VAL A 105 -2.99 -11.25 5.17
CA VAL A 105 -2.33 -12.55 4.97
C VAL A 105 -3.33 -13.71 4.99
N LYS A 106 -4.43 -13.57 5.75
CA LYS A 106 -5.50 -14.58 5.85
C LYS A 106 -6.59 -14.41 4.80
N ASP A 107 -6.53 -13.36 3.97
CA ASP A 107 -7.49 -13.12 2.91
C ASP A 107 -7.36 -14.22 1.83
N GLU A 108 -8.47 -14.88 1.50
CA GLU A 108 -8.49 -16.01 0.57
C GLU A 108 -8.10 -15.65 -0.87
N LYS A 109 -8.29 -14.39 -1.27
CA LYS A 109 -7.94 -13.91 -2.62
C LYS A 109 -6.45 -13.58 -2.66
N LEU A 110 -5.95 -12.81 -1.69
CA LEU A 110 -4.55 -12.38 -1.64
C LEU A 110 -3.58 -13.52 -1.31
N SER A 111 -3.98 -14.47 -0.45
CA SER A 111 -3.15 -15.65 -0.10
C SER A 111 -2.90 -16.60 -1.27
N LYS A 112 -3.63 -16.46 -2.38
CA LYS A 112 -3.39 -17.21 -3.62
C LYS A 112 -2.45 -16.49 -4.59
N CYS A 113 -2.16 -15.21 -4.34
CA CYS A 113 -1.31 -14.39 -5.18
C CYS A 113 0.10 -14.29 -4.56
N LYS A 114 1.08 -14.93 -5.23
CA LYS A 114 2.48 -14.93 -4.76
C LYS A 114 3.03 -13.52 -4.53
N ALA A 115 2.77 -12.59 -5.44
CA ALA A 115 3.21 -11.20 -5.31
C ALA A 115 2.61 -10.50 -4.08
N ALA A 116 1.33 -10.78 -3.77
CA ALA A 116 0.66 -10.23 -2.59
C ALA A 116 1.27 -10.79 -1.30
N ILE A 117 1.54 -12.09 -1.23
CA ILE A 117 2.18 -12.73 -0.07
C ILE A 117 3.57 -12.12 0.18
N GLU A 118 4.41 -12.06 -0.85
CA GLU A 118 5.76 -11.47 -0.73
C GLU A 118 5.70 -9.99 -0.29
N GLY A 119 4.73 -9.23 -0.80
CA GLY A 119 4.51 -7.85 -0.38
C GLY A 119 4.04 -7.71 1.07
N LEU A 120 3.14 -8.58 1.52
CA LEU A 120 2.65 -8.60 2.90
C LEU A 120 3.73 -9.03 3.88
N GLU A 121 4.55 -10.02 3.54
CA GLU A 121 5.71 -10.43 4.35
C GLU A 121 6.71 -9.28 4.50
N GLY A 122 7.00 -8.57 3.41
CA GLY A 122 7.84 -7.38 3.42
C GLY A 122 7.28 -6.27 4.33
N ILE A 123 5.99 -5.96 4.20
CA ILE A 123 5.32 -4.95 5.05
C ILE A 123 5.34 -5.36 6.52
N LYS A 124 5.07 -6.62 6.85
CA LYS A 124 5.12 -7.10 8.24
C LYS A 124 6.51 -6.93 8.82
N LEU A 125 7.55 -7.28 8.07
CA LEU A 125 8.93 -7.13 8.52
C LEU A 125 9.29 -5.66 8.72
N LEU A 126 8.92 -4.79 7.78
CA LEU A 126 9.11 -3.35 7.89
C LEU A 126 8.41 -2.77 9.12
N LEU A 127 7.14 -3.12 9.35
CA LEU A 127 6.37 -2.65 10.51
C LEU A 127 6.98 -3.11 11.84
N ASN A 128 7.51 -4.33 11.90
CA ASN A 128 8.23 -4.83 13.07
C ASN A 128 9.52 -4.04 13.33
N TYR A 129 10.30 -3.73 12.30
CA TYR A 129 11.48 -2.88 12.46
C TYR A 129 11.10 -1.46 12.90
N CYS A 130 10.04 -0.89 12.36
CA CYS A 130 9.52 0.40 12.80
C CYS A 130 9.09 0.41 14.28
N ASP A 131 8.58 -0.71 14.81
CA ASP A 131 8.28 -0.88 16.23
C ASP A 131 9.58 -0.86 17.07
N ILE A 132 10.58 -1.66 16.65
CA ILE A 132 11.89 -1.73 17.32
C ILE A 132 12.60 -0.36 17.31
N LEU A 133 12.50 0.39 16.21
CA LEU A 133 13.08 1.72 16.04
C LEU A 133 12.30 2.83 16.75
N GLY A 134 11.17 2.49 17.39
CA GLY A 134 10.34 3.41 18.16
C GLY A 134 9.60 4.44 17.32
N ILE A 135 9.27 4.12 16.05
CA ILE A 135 8.58 5.03 15.12
C ILE A 135 7.19 4.53 14.71
N LYS A 136 6.71 3.45 15.30
CA LYS A 136 5.43 2.79 14.98
C LYS A 136 4.23 3.73 14.98
N ASP A 137 4.17 4.69 15.90
CA ASP A 137 3.06 5.66 16.01
C ASP A 137 3.02 6.65 14.84
N LYS A 138 4.09 6.76 14.06
CA LYS A 138 4.18 7.59 12.86
C LYS A 138 3.86 6.84 11.58
N ILE A 139 3.88 5.51 11.58
CA ILE A 139 3.72 4.71 10.37
C ILE A 139 2.27 4.27 10.20
N LEU A 140 1.71 4.50 9.01
CA LEU A 140 0.40 4.01 8.62
C LEU A 140 0.56 3.14 7.37
N PHE A 141 0.22 1.86 7.49
CA PHE A 141 0.11 0.99 6.32
C PHE A 141 -1.21 1.31 5.61
N ASP A 142 -1.14 1.76 4.36
CA ASP A 142 -2.27 2.31 3.62
C ASP A 142 -2.30 1.76 2.18
N LEU A 143 -3.34 1.00 1.83
CA LEU A 143 -3.45 0.35 0.52
C LEU A 143 -3.82 1.31 -0.61
N SER A 144 -4.28 2.53 -0.28
CA SER A 144 -4.52 3.57 -1.30
C SER A 144 -3.23 4.18 -1.84
N LEU A 145 -2.09 4.01 -1.17
CA LEU A 145 -0.82 4.59 -1.58
C LEU A 145 -0.24 3.84 -2.78
N ALA A 146 -0.31 4.43 -3.98
CA ALA A 146 0.14 3.82 -5.23
C ALA A 146 1.03 4.77 -6.08
N ARG A 147 2.04 5.37 -5.44
CA ARG A 147 2.93 6.39 -6.06
C ARG A 147 4.19 5.82 -6.71
N GLY A 148 4.63 6.46 -7.80
CA GLY A 148 5.96 6.28 -8.39
C GLY A 148 6.19 4.96 -9.13
N LEU A 149 5.14 4.43 -9.80
CA LEU A 149 5.10 3.08 -10.35
C LEU A 149 5.34 2.94 -11.86
#